data_AF-A0LZZ8-F1
#
_entry.id   AF-A0LZZ8-F1
#
_cell.length_a   1.000
_cell.length_b   1.000
_cell.length_c   1.000
_cell.angle_alpha   90.00
_cell.angle_beta   90.00
_cell.angle_gamma   90.00
#
_symmetry.space_group_name_H-M   'P 1'
#
loop_
_entity.id
_entity.type
_entity.pdbx_description
1 polymer ?
#
loop_
_entity_poly.entity_id
_entity_poly.type
_entity_poly.pdbx_seq_one_letter_code
_entity_poly.pdbx_strand_id
1 'polypeptide(L)' 'MPKLIIKRNSEWANKMRLFDLYLNGRKFAEIKDKQLLSFEIPEGKYQLIAKIDWCGSQPLNIEIKEDEIKRIKIEGLK' A
#
# COMPACT_ATOMS: atom_id res chain seq x y z
N MET A 1 8.21 3.81 -17.45
CA MET A 1 7.49 2.77 -16.66
C MET A 1 6.93 3.42 -15.40
N PRO A 2 5.62 3.29 -15.13
CA PRO A 2 5.00 3.92 -13.96
C PRO A 2 5.55 3.39 -12.64
N LYS A 3 5.48 4.22 -11.59
CA LYS A 3 5.96 3.87 -10.25
C LYS A 3 4.86 4.01 -9.21
N LEU A 4 4.71 2.98 -8.37
CA LEU A 4 3.89 3.02 -7.17
C LEU A 4 4.78 3.08 -5.95
N ILE A 5 4.72 4.20 -5.24
CA ILE A 5 5.44 4.45 -3.99
C ILE A 5 4.44 4.33 -2.85
N ILE A 6 4.71 3.44 -1.92
CA ILE A 6 3.87 3.21 -0.74
C ILE A 6 4.68 3.56 0.50
N LYS A 7 4.16 4.46 1.33
CA LYS A 7 4.76 4.83 2.61
C LYS A 7 3.81 4.50 3.75
N ARG A 8 4.30 3.78 4.75
CA ARG A 8 3.56 3.58 5.99
C ARG A 8 3.90 4.66 7.00
N ASN A 9 2.88 5.28 7.57
CA ASN A 9 3.03 6.22 8.67
C ASN A 9 3.34 5.48 9.98
N SER A 10 3.93 6.20 10.94
CA SER A 10 4.21 5.62 12.24
C SER A 10 3.04 5.78 13.19
N GLU A 11 2.69 4.69 13.87
CA GLU A 11 1.60 4.62 14.84
C GLU A 11 2.05 3.84 16.05
N TRP A 12 1.80 4.39 17.24
CA TRP A 12 2.25 3.76 18.48
C TRP A 12 1.58 2.39 18.70
N ALA A 13 0.27 2.30 18.48
CA ALA A 13 -0.50 1.06 18.65
C ALA A 13 -0.04 -0.08 17.73
N ASN A 14 0.42 0.26 16.52
CA ASN A 14 0.76 -0.70 15.47
C ASN A 14 2.27 -0.80 15.19
N LYS A 15 3.12 -0.15 15.99
CA LYS A 15 4.53 0.08 15.65
C LYS A 15 5.32 -1.19 15.35
N MET A 16 5.04 -2.28 16.07
CA MET A 16 5.72 -3.57 15.89
C MET A 16 5.02 -4.49 14.89
N ARG A 17 3.85 -4.12 14.39
CA ARG A 17 3.05 -4.95 13.48
C ARG A 17 3.50 -4.77 12.04
N LEU A 18 3.36 -5.82 11.24
CA LEU A 18 3.54 -5.77 9.78
C LEU A 18 2.19 -5.54 9.11
N PHE A 19 2.19 -4.77 8.03
CA PHE A 19 0.99 -4.57 7.22
C PHE A 19 1.18 -5.31 5.92
N ASP A 20 0.24 -6.18 5.59
CA ASP A 20 0.20 -6.90 4.33
C ASP A 20 -0.44 -6.02 3.25
N LEU A 21 0.22 -5.95 2.10
CA LEU A 21 -0.27 -5.19 0.95
C LEU A 21 -0.80 -6.15 -0.11
N TYR A 22 -2.04 -5.91 -0.51
CA TYR A 22 -2.75 -6.67 -1.52
C TYR A 22 -3.06 -5.76 -2.71
N LEU A 23 -2.74 -6.23 -3.92
CA LEU A 23 -3.09 -5.58 -5.18
C LEU A 23 -3.98 -6.53 -5.97
N ASN A 24 -5.18 -6.08 -6.36
CA ASN A 24 -6.18 -6.91 -7.03
C ASN A 24 -6.46 -8.24 -6.30
N GLY A 25 -6.51 -8.19 -4.97
CA GLY A 25 -6.76 -9.35 -4.10
C GLY A 25 -5.56 -10.27 -3.87
N ARG A 26 -4.40 -10.04 -4.50
CA ARG A 26 -3.18 -10.85 -4.31
C ARG A 26 -2.19 -10.12 -3.40
N LYS A 27 -1.71 -10.80 -2.36
CA LYS A 27 -0.62 -10.28 -1.50
C LYS A 27 0.64 -10.14 -2.35
N PHE A 28 1.24 -8.95 -2.35
CA PHE A 28 2.46 -8.69 -3.14
C PHE A 28 3.62 -8.16 -2.30
N ALA A 29 3.36 -7.61 -1.12
CA ALA A 29 4.40 -7.09 -0.24
C ALA A 29 3.93 -6.99 1.21
N GLU A 30 4.88 -6.77 2.11
CA GLU A 30 4.66 -6.41 3.51
C GLU A 30 5.39 -5.09 3.79
N ILE A 31 4.82 -4.24 4.66
CA ILE A 31 5.40 -2.93 4.99
C ILE A 31 5.51 -2.71 6.50
N LYS A 32 6.73 -2.40 6.96
CA LYS A 32 7.08 -2.09 8.35
C LYS A 32 6.76 -0.65 8.70
N ASP A 33 6.77 -0.34 10.00
CA ASP A 33 6.68 1.03 10.52
C ASP A 33 7.69 1.95 9.81
N LYS A 34 7.21 3.11 9.34
CA LYS A 34 7.98 4.14 8.60
C LYS A 34 8.62 3.70 7.29
N GLN A 35 8.40 2.46 6.83
CA GLN A 35 9.01 1.97 5.61
C GLN A 35 8.42 2.67 4.37
N LEU A 36 9.27 2.84 3.37
CA LEU A 36 8.92 3.30 2.03
C LEU A 36 9.28 2.20 1.03
N LEU A 37 8.30 1.79 0.24
CA LEU A 37 8.45 0.80 -0.82
C LEU A 37 8.19 1.45 -2.17
N SER A 38 8.93 1.05 -3.19
CA SER A 38 8.80 1.52 -4.56
C SER A 38 8.68 0.32 -5.48
N PHE A 39 7.64 0.31 -6.32
CA PHE A 39 7.37 -0.75 -7.28
C PHE A 39 7.24 -0.14 -8.67
N GLU A 40 7.84 -0.79 -9.65
CA GLU A 40 7.56 -0.52 -11.06
C GLU A 40 6.40 -1.41 -11.47
N ILE A 41 5.28 -0.79 -11.85
CA ILE A 41 4.06 -1.53 -12.22
C ILE A 41 3.49 -1.01 -13.54
N PRO A 42 2.90 -1.88 -14.37
CA PRO A 42 2.28 -1.47 -15.61
C PRO A 42 1.16 -0.44 -15.38
N GLU A 43 0.87 0.34 -16.40
CA GLU A 43 -0.32 1.18 -16.39
C GLU A 43 -1.59 0.34 -16.28
N GLY A 44 -2.64 0.93 -15.71
CA GLY A 44 -3.92 0.27 -15.55
C GLY A 44 -4.63 0.63 -14.24
N LYS A 45 -5.71 -0.09 -13.99
CA LYS A 45 -6.55 0.06 -12.81
C LYS A 45 -6.25 -1.04 -11.81
N TYR A 46 -6.02 -0.64 -10.57
CA TYR A 46 -5.69 -1.53 -9.47
C TYR A 46 -6.55 -1.24 -8.26
N GLN A 47 -6.82 -2.29 -7.48
CA GLN A 47 -7.41 -2.18 -6.16
C GLN A 47 -6.35 -2.51 -5.12
N LEU A 48 -5.99 -1.52 -4.30
CA LEU A 48 -5.05 -1.66 -3.19
C LEU A 48 -5.81 -1.86 -1.88
N ILE A 49 -5.41 -2.88 -1.12
CA ILE A 49 -5.91 -3.13 0.24
C ILE A 49 -4.69 -3.34 1.15
N ALA A 50 -4.67 -2.63 2.28
CA ALA A 50 -3.72 -2.89 3.35
C ALA A 50 -4.41 -3.70 4.45
N LYS A 51 -3.76 -4.73 4.98
CA LYS A 51 -4.28 -5.53 6.09
C LYS A 51 -3.28 -5.57 7.24
N ILE A 52 -3.81 -5.64 8.45
CA ILE A 52 -3.08 -5.93 9.69
C ILE A 52 -3.86 -7.03 10.40
N ASP A 53 -3.21 -8.18 10.60
CA ASP A 53 -3.86 -9.38 11.14
C ASP A 53 -5.17 -9.71 10.36
N TRP A 54 -6.31 -9.82 11.04
CA TRP A 54 -7.63 -10.05 10.41
C TRP A 54 -8.34 -8.77 9.92
N CYS A 55 -7.79 -7.59 10.23
CA CYS A 55 -8.37 -6.30 9.87
C CYS A 55 -7.85 -5.82 8.51
N GLY A 56 -8.75 -5.34 7.65
CA GLY A 56 -8.39 -4.73 6.36
C GLY A 56 -8.87 -3.30 6.23
N SER A 57 -8.13 -2.49 5.48
CA SER A 57 -8.57 -1.17 5.06
C SER A 57 -9.77 -1.27 4.11
N GLN A 58 -10.46 -0.15 3.92
CA GLN A 58 -11.34 -0.02 2.76
C GLN A 58 -10.51 -0.18 1.46
N PRO A 59 -11.05 -0.83 0.42
CA PRO A 59 -10.36 -0.95 -0.86
C PRO A 59 -10.16 0.42 -1.50
N LEU A 60 -8.92 0.72 -1.88
CA LEU A 60 -8.56 1.93 -2.59
C LEU A 60 -8.36 1.61 -4.07
N ASN A 61 -9.28 2.07 -4.91
CA ASN A 61 -9.15 1.95 -6.35
C ASN A 61 -8.23 3.06 -6.87
N ILE A 62 -7.14 2.67 -7.52
CA ILE A 62 -6.16 3.57 -8.13
C ILE A 62 -6.06 3.30 -9.62
N GLU A 63 -5.95 4.37 -10.40
CA GLU A 63 -5.55 4.32 -11.79
C GLU A 63 -4.14 4.88 -11.90
N ILE A 64 -3.30 4.16 -12.65
CA ILE A 64 -1.91 4.48 -12.90
C ILE A 64 -1.75 4.63 -14.41
N LYS A 65 -1.33 5.82 -14.83
CA LYS A 65 -1.08 6.14 -16.23
C LYS A 65 0.37 5.91 -16.61
N GLU A 66 0.65 5.84 -17.91
CA GLU A 66 2.01 5.87 -18.45
C GLU A 66 2.82 7.02 -17.82
N ASP A 67 4.04 6.68 -17.37
CA ASP A 67 4.99 7.57 -16.68
C ASP A 67 4.48 8.33 -15.43
N GLU A 68 3.40 7.87 -14.81
CA GLU A 68 2.93 8.40 -13.52
C GLU A 68 3.75 7.85 -12.34
N ILE A 69 4.04 8.72 -11.35
CA ILE A 69 4.50 8.31 -10.02
C ILE A 69 3.34 8.44 -9.03
N LYS A 70 2.70 7.32 -8.73
CA LYS A 70 1.64 7.25 -7.72
C LYS A 70 2.21 7.14 -6.32
N ARG A 71 1.81 8.01 -5.41
CA ARG A 71 2.21 7.96 -3.99
C ARG A 71 1.02 7.65 -3.12
N ILE A 72 1.10 6.56 -2.36
CA ILE A 72 0.08 6.13 -1.41
C ILE A 72 0.65 6.14 -0.01
N LYS A 73 -0.14 6.67 0.93
CA LYS A 73 0.16 6.68 2.35
C LYS A 73 -0.77 5.71 3.05
N ILE A 74 -0.20 4.88 3.93
CA ILE A 74 -0.95 3.92 4.76
C ILE A 74 -0.89 4.40 6.20
N GLU A 75 -2.06 4.49 6.81
CA GLU A 75 -2.25 4.74 8.24
C GLU A 75 -3.42 3.91 8.77
N GLY A 76 -3.37 3.55 10.05
CA GLY A 76 -4.42 2.88 10.80
C GLY A 76 -5.56 3.83 11.16
N LEU A 77 -6.67 3.22 11.55
CA LEU A 77 -7.85 3.94 12.06
C LEU A 77 -7.47 4.73 13.33
N LYS A 78 -7.89 6.00 13.37
CA LYS A 78 -7.79 6.87 14.55
C LYS A 78 -9.03 6.72 15.42
#